data_AF-A0A3L6LZU9-F1
#
_entry.id   AF-A0A3L6LZU9-F1
#
_cell.length_a   1.000
_cell.length_b   1.000
_cell.length_c   1.000
_cell.angle_alpha   90.00
_cell.angle_beta   90.00
_cell.angle_gamma   90.00
#
_symmetry.space_group_name_H-M   'P 1'
#
loop_
_entity.id
_entity.type
_entity.pdbx_description
1 polymer ?
#
loop_
_entity_poly.entity_id
_entity_poly.type
_entity_poly.pdbx_seq_one_letter_code
_entity_poly.pdbx_strand_id
1 'polypeptide(L)'
;MPDVLKSLFPTLSRLRFVVQILTLFITVWGSTVVGYYAAEKISTALPSLSCAYDKNNGGYCVLIPLQHQMHHRIGESLVKAQQITQQVVLPTLIALGSFLIFFAILGKAFCGWVCPLGTIQEWINKLGRRFNRPQHQLDNTTAKRARPVKWLILLGLVFLVPILAGMGIAPHSMGNPYCDICPSRIATTLLTGDPEQIALKQTSTGSMILSAIANLLTGFTLIGALAMRQPFCRICPMLAMNATFRHLSLTRLVKIENEKCDKCGICTKACPMDIPEIHHRHGRQAFNEDCTLCGRCAEFCPDDGIIQVKFGPFALFSSRRDYYKNRVKVESPDGMPKPLKFVRKPVSHGDAG
;
A
#
# COMPACT_ATOMS: atom_id res chain seq x y z
N MET A 1 17.08 2.24 16.07
CA MET A 1 16.11 3.13 16.74
C MET A 1 16.77 3.78 17.96
N PRO A 2 16.85 5.13 18.03
CA PRO A 2 17.43 5.84 19.17
C PRO A 2 16.64 5.52 20.45
N ASP A 3 17.31 5.48 21.61
CA ASP A 3 16.74 4.92 22.84
C ASP A 3 15.49 5.68 23.35
N VAL A 4 15.37 6.97 23.01
CA VAL A 4 14.17 7.79 23.26
C VAL A 4 12.93 7.26 22.52
N LEU A 5 13.09 6.72 21.31
CA LEU A 5 11.95 6.20 20.54
C LEU A 5 11.50 4.82 21.05
N LYS A 6 12.39 4.06 21.70
CA LYS A 6 12.06 2.76 22.30
C LYS A 6 11.24 2.90 23.58
N SER A 7 11.47 3.94 24.38
CA SER A 7 10.68 4.23 25.57
C SER A 7 9.27 4.70 25.21
N LEU A 8 9.13 5.51 24.14
CA LEU A 8 7.84 5.98 23.62
C LEU A 8 7.07 4.87 22.87
N PHE A 9 7.75 4.04 22.10
CA PHE A 9 7.13 2.98 21.28
C PHE A 9 7.79 1.62 21.53
N PRO A 10 7.28 0.82 22.48
CA PRO A 10 7.93 -0.44 22.89
C PRO A 10 7.87 -1.53 21.81
N THR A 11 7.05 -1.38 20.77
CA THR A 11 6.97 -2.34 19.64
C THR A 11 6.88 -1.61 18.31
N LEU A 12 7.49 -2.19 17.27
CA LEU A 12 7.43 -1.67 15.90
C LEU A 12 5.97 -1.54 15.42
N SER A 13 5.08 -2.45 15.82
CA SER A 13 3.67 -2.39 15.46
C SER A 13 2.92 -1.23 16.10
N ARG A 14 3.31 -0.78 17.31
CA ARG A 14 2.75 0.44 17.91
C ARG A 14 3.27 1.67 17.18
N LEU A 15 4.57 1.73 16.90
CA LEU A 15 5.14 2.82 16.10
C LEU A 15 4.42 2.92 14.74
N ARG A 16 4.26 1.79 14.05
CA ARG A 16 3.57 1.73 12.76
C ARG A 16 2.12 2.17 12.86
N PHE A 17 1.40 1.76 13.91
CA PHE A 17 0.03 2.19 14.13
C PHE A 17 -0.07 3.71 14.35
N VAL A 18 0.84 4.30 15.13
CA VAL A 18 0.87 5.76 15.34
C VAL A 18 1.24 6.49 14.06
N VAL A 19 2.25 6.03 13.32
CA VAL A 19 2.60 6.62 12.01
C VAL A 19 1.42 6.53 11.04
N GLN A 20 0.72 5.39 10.99
CA GLN A 20 -0.46 5.21 10.16
C GLN A 20 -1.61 6.17 10.54
N ILE A 21 -1.88 6.39 11.83
CA ILE A 21 -2.88 7.36 12.28
C ILE A 21 -2.48 8.78 11.85
N LEU A 22 -1.25 9.19 12.17
CA LEU A 22 -0.78 10.54 11.87
C LEU A 22 -0.78 10.81 10.37
N THR A 23 -0.27 9.86 9.58
CA THR A 23 -0.25 10.00 8.11
C THR A 23 -1.65 9.92 7.51
N LEU A 24 -2.55 9.09 8.03
CA LEU A 24 -3.95 9.08 7.58
C LEU A 24 -4.60 10.45 7.83
N PHE A 25 -4.40 11.03 9.02
CA PHE A 25 -4.94 12.35 9.34
C PHE A 25 -4.37 13.44 8.43
N ILE A 26 -3.05 13.46 8.25
CA ILE A 26 -2.36 14.44 7.39
C ILE A 26 -2.73 14.26 5.91
N THR A 27 -2.89 13.03 5.42
CA THR A 27 -3.17 12.80 4.00
C THR A 27 -4.65 13.02 3.67
N VAL A 28 -5.57 12.58 4.52
CA VAL A 28 -7.02 12.65 4.24
C VAL A 28 -7.62 13.99 4.66
N TRP A 29 -7.13 14.62 5.73
CA TRP A 29 -7.63 15.91 6.22
C TRP A 29 -6.58 17.04 6.12
N GLY A 30 -5.51 16.85 5.34
CA GLY A 30 -4.39 17.79 5.28
C GLY A 30 -4.77 19.22 4.93
N SER A 31 -5.73 19.44 4.02
CA SER A 31 -6.18 20.80 3.68
C SER A 31 -6.91 21.50 4.83
N THR A 32 -7.57 20.74 5.71
CA THR A 32 -8.22 21.31 6.91
C THR A 32 -7.22 21.69 7.99
N VAL A 33 -6.06 21.03 8.04
CA VAL A 33 -5.01 21.27 9.05
C VAL A 33 -4.05 22.38 8.64
N VAL A 34 -3.60 22.37 7.38
CA VAL A 34 -2.55 23.29 6.89
C VAL A 34 -3.15 24.44 6.05
N GLY A 35 -4.44 24.34 5.68
CA GLY A 35 -5.11 25.24 4.75
C GLY A 35 -4.99 24.79 3.30
N TYR A 36 -6.02 25.04 2.50
CA TYR A 36 -6.12 24.61 1.10
C TYR A 36 -4.91 25.05 0.25
N TYR A 37 -4.51 26.31 0.37
CA TYR A 37 -3.41 26.86 -0.43
C TYR A 37 -2.05 26.23 -0.09
N ALA A 38 -1.78 26.01 1.21
CA ALA A 38 -0.56 25.33 1.63
C ALA A 38 -0.58 23.85 1.23
N ALA A 39 -1.73 23.19 1.30
CA ALA A 39 -1.89 21.82 0.83
C ALA A 39 -1.61 21.68 -0.68
N GLU A 40 -2.09 22.58 -1.53
CA GLU A 40 -1.75 22.60 -2.96
C GLU A 40 -0.24 22.79 -3.21
N LYS A 41 0.39 23.72 -2.48
CA LYS A 41 1.85 23.94 -2.59
C LYS A 41 2.67 22.76 -2.11
N ILE A 42 2.25 22.10 -1.03
CA ILE A 42 2.88 20.86 -0.56
C ILE A 42 2.69 19.75 -1.59
N SER A 43 1.51 19.63 -2.19
CA SER A 43 1.19 18.60 -3.20
C SER A 43 2.05 18.71 -4.46
N THR A 44 2.37 19.93 -4.86
CA THR A 44 3.21 20.21 -6.03
C THR A 44 4.70 20.01 -5.74
N ALA A 45 5.15 20.24 -4.50
CA ALA A 45 6.54 20.06 -4.08
C ALA A 45 6.87 18.62 -3.66
N LEU A 46 5.94 17.95 -2.99
CA LEU A 46 6.03 16.60 -2.47
C LEU A 46 4.77 15.85 -2.89
N PRO A 47 4.85 14.89 -3.83
CA PRO A 47 3.67 14.13 -4.23
C PRO A 47 3.21 13.29 -3.02
N SER A 48 2.23 13.85 -2.31
CA SER A 48 1.63 13.35 -1.08
C SER A 48 0.38 12.54 -1.46
N LEU A 49 0.16 11.35 -0.91
CA LEU A 49 -0.52 10.29 -1.68
C LEU A 49 -1.97 10.01 -1.30
N SER A 50 -2.76 11.03 -1.03
CA SER A 50 -4.22 10.88 -0.93
C SER A 50 -4.87 10.89 -2.32
N CYS A 51 -6.15 10.52 -2.36
CA CYS A 51 -6.89 10.52 -3.61
C CYS A 51 -7.18 11.97 -4.03
N ALA A 52 -6.90 12.37 -5.28
CA ALA A 52 -7.18 13.74 -5.71
C ALA A 52 -8.68 14.08 -5.78
N TYR A 53 -9.56 13.07 -5.78
CA TYR A 53 -11.00 13.28 -5.74
C TYR A 53 -11.52 13.65 -4.35
N ASP A 54 -10.67 13.57 -3.32
CA ASP A 54 -10.99 14.01 -1.97
C ASP A 54 -10.70 15.50 -1.82
N LYS A 55 -11.74 16.31 -1.58
CA LYS A 55 -11.64 17.78 -1.46
C LYS A 55 -10.80 18.22 -0.24
N ASN A 56 -10.67 17.35 0.77
CA ASN A 56 -9.97 17.65 2.02
C ASN A 56 -8.52 17.13 2.06
N ASN A 57 -8.01 16.64 0.94
CA ASN A 57 -6.72 15.96 0.88
C ASN A 57 -5.52 16.87 1.24
N GLY A 58 -4.46 16.27 1.78
CA GLY A 58 -3.14 16.88 1.95
C GLY A 58 -2.21 16.70 0.75
N GLY A 59 -2.67 16.00 -0.29
CA GLY A 59 -2.05 16.00 -1.62
C GLY A 59 -2.41 14.84 -2.55
N TYR A 60 -1.85 14.87 -3.76
CA TYR A 60 -2.22 13.96 -4.84
C TYR A 60 -1.34 12.70 -4.97
N CYS A 61 -2.02 11.56 -5.04
CA CYS A 61 -1.44 10.29 -5.46
C CYS A 61 -0.64 10.48 -6.76
N VAL A 62 0.62 10.04 -6.71
CA VAL A 62 1.59 10.08 -7.80
C VAL A 62 1.07 9.58 -9.15
N LEU A 63 0.13 8.62 -9.15
CA LEU A 63 -0.43 8.07 -10.39
C LEU A 63 -1.26 9.08 -11.18
N ILE A 64 -1.85 10.07 -10.54
CA ILE A 64 -2.70 11.08 -11.21
C ILE A 64 -1.88 11.99 -12.12
N PRO A 65 -0.83 12.70 -11.63
CA PRO A 65 0.01 13.51 -12.52
C PRO A 65 0.71 12.63 -13.57
N LEU A 66 1.03 11.37 -13.26
CA LEU A 66 1.57 10.44 -14.24
C LEU A 66 0.57 10.17 -15.38
N GLN A 67 -0.67 9.76 -15.07
CA GLN A 67 -1.70 9.50 -16.08
C GLN A 67 -2.04 10.75 -16.88
N HIS A 68 -2.13 11.92 -16.23
CA HIS A 68 -2.37 13.19 -16.90
C HIS A 68 -1.22 13.57 -17.86
N GLN A 69 0.04 13.28 -17.51
CA GLN A 69 1.17 13.47 -18.42
C GLN A 69 1.14 12.49 -19.60
N MET A 70 0.77 11.22 -19.35
CA MET A 70 0.61 10.23 -20.42
C MET A 70 -0.48 10.64 -21.42
N HIS A 71 -1.61 11.15 -20.91
CA HIS A 71 -2.75 11.61 -21.72
C HIS A 71 -2.43 12.90 -22.48
N HIS A 72 -2.17 14.00 -21.79
CA HIS A 72 -2.09 15.33 -22.42
C HIS A 72 -0.75 15.67 -23.06
N ARG A 73 0.36 15.12 -22.54
CA ARG A 73 1.70 15.46 -23.07
C ARG A 73 2.16 14.43 -24.08
N ILE A 74 2.21 13.17 -23.66
CA ILE A 74 2.77 12.10 -24.48
C ILE A 74 1.79 11.73 -25.59
N GLY A 75 0.52 11.44 -25.27
CA GLY A 75 -0.47 11.08 -26.28
C GLY A 75 -0.67 12.15 -27.37
N GLU A 76 -0.79 13.43 -26.98
CA GLU A 76 -0.93 14.51 -27.97
C GLU A 76 0.34 14.77 -28.80
N SER A 77 1.54 14.62 -28.20
CA SER A 77 2.80 14.82 -28.92
C SER A 77 3.09 13.72 -29.95
N LEU A 78 2.63 12.48 -29.69
CA LEU A 78 2.71 11.38 -30.65
C LEU A 78 1.92 11.68 -31.93
N VAL A 79 0.75 12.33 -31.81
CA VAL A 79 -0.11 12.68 -32.95
C VAL A 79 0.41 13.89 -33.70
N LYS A 80 0.89 14.91 -32.97
CA LYS A 80 1.32 16.18 -33.58
C LYS A 80 2.68 16.07 -34.29
N ALA A 81 3.46 15.00 -34.08
CA ALA A 81 4.75 14.68 -34.74
C ALA A 81 5.76 15.83 -34.88
N GLN A 82 5.55 16.94 -34.16
CA GLN A 82 6.18 18.22 -34.43
C GLN A 82 6.58 18.86 -33.12
N GLN A 83 7.90 18.85 -32.94
CA GLN A 83 8.70 19.48 -31.89
C GLN A 83 8.37 19.04 -30.46
N ILE A 84 9.26 18.20 -29.92
CA ILE A 84 9.47 18.04 -28.48
C ILE A 84 9.93 19.41 -27.94
N THR A 85 8.99 20.30 -27.66
CA THR A 85 9.26 21.66 -27.20
C THR A 85 9.77 21.61 -25.76
N GLN A 86 10.58 22.61 -25.37
CA GLN A 86 11.03 22.81 -23.97
C GLN A 86 9.89 22.78 -22.94
N GLN A 87 8.67 23.13 -23.36
CA GLN A 87 7.44 23.12 -22.55
C GLN A 87 6.97 21.70 -22.12
N VAL A 88 7.31 20.66 -22.89
CA VAL A 88 7.00 19.26 -22.53
C VAL A 88 8.12 18.68 -21.66
N VAL A 89 9.37 18.90 -22.07
CA VAL A 89 10.55 18.27 -21.45
C VAL A 89 10.75 18.71 -20.01
N LEU A 90 10.75 20.02 -19.74
CA LEU A 90 11.12 20.52 -18.41
C LEU A 90 10.13 20.05 -17.32
N PRO A 91 8.81 20.16 -17.47
CA PRO A 91 7.90 19.72 -16.41
C PRO A 91 7.82 18.20 -16.30
N THR A 92 8.04 17.45 -17.38
CA THR A 92 8.17 15.98 -17.33
C THR A 92 9.43 15.57 -16.58
N LEU A 93 10.56 16.24 -16.78
CA LEU A 93 11.79 16.00 -16.02
C LEU A 93 11.64 16.37 -14.54
N ILE A 94 11.00 17.50 -14.22
CA ILE A 94 10.75 17.91 -12.84
C ILE A 94 9.84 16.89 -12.15
N ALA A 95 8.76 16.46 -12.81
CA ALA A 95 7.85 15.46 -12.26
C ALA A 95 8.50 14.09 -12.09
N LEU A 96 9.30 13.65 -13.07
CA LEU A 96 10.06 12.42 -12.96
C LEU A 96 11.12 12.51 -11.85
N GLY A 97 11.78 13.67 -11.71
CA GLY A 97 12.77 13.93 -10.66
C GLY A 97 12.16 13.90 -9.26
N SER A 98 11.07 14.64 -9.03
CA SER A 98 10.37 14.64 -7.74
C SER A 98 9.80 13.27 -7.40
N PHE A 99 9.27 12.56 -8.40
CA PHE A 99 8.85 11.17 -8.31
C PHE A 99 10.00 10.26 -7.86
N LEU A 100 11.15 10.31 -8.55
CA LEU A 100 12.30 9.45 -8.23
C LEU A 100 12.86 9.73 -6.83
N ILE A 101 12.93 11.00 -6.42
CA ILE A 101 13.37 11.39 -5.07
C ILE A 101 12.41 10.81 -4.03
N PHE A 102 11.10 10.93 -4.25
CA PHE A 102 10.09 10.36 -3.36
C PHE A 102 10.27 8.84 -3.19
N PHE A 103 10.46 8.10 -4.29
CA PHE A 103 10.68 6.65 -4.24
C PHE A 103 12.04 6.26 -3.69
N ALA A 104 13.08 7.05 -3.91
CA ALA A 104 14.39 6.81 -3.31
C ALA A 104 14.31 6.89 -1.78
N ILE A 105 13.54 7.82 -1.22
CA ILE A 105 13.42 8.02 0.23
C ILE A 105 12.46 7.01 0.87
N LEU A 106 11.19 6.98 0.43
CA LEU A 106 10.14 6.18 1.07
C LEU A 106 10.03 4.76 0.48
N GLY A 107 10.28 4.61 -0.82
CA GLY A 107 10.24 3.34 -1.53
C GLY A 107 9.00 2.52 -1.22
N LYS A 108 9.20 1.23 -0.93
CA LYS A 108 8.11 0.30 -0.59
C LYS A 108 7.55 0.46 0.81
N ALA A 109 8.28 1.13 1.72
CA ALA A 109 7.77 1.41 3.06
C ALA A 109 6.51 2.30 3.00
N PHE A 110 6.35 3.09 1.93
CA PHE A 110 5.14 3.87 1.70
C PHE A 110 3.85 3.02 1.82
N CYS A 111 3.77 1.89 1.11
CA CYS A 111 2.57 1.05 1.08
C CYS A 111 2.20 0.46 2.46
N GLY A 112 3.19 0.22 3.32
CA GLY A 112 2.99 -0.37 4.65
C GLY A 112 2.78 0.64 5.78
N TRP A 113 3.26 1.89 5.62
CA TRP A 113 3.33 2.89 6.69
C TRP A 113 2.52 4.15 6.45
N VAL A 114 2.38 4.60 5.19
CA VAL A 114 1.84 5.94 4.86
C VAL A 114 0.56 5.85 4.03
N CYS A 115 0.41 4.82 3.20
CA CYS A 115 -0.74 4.71 2.29
C CYS A 115 -2.09 4.66 3.04
N PRO A 116 -3.03 5.60 2.79
CA PRO A 116 -4.30 5.67 3.52
C PRO A 116 -5.17 4.44 3.28
N LEU A 117 -5.23 3.95 2.03
CA LEU A 117 -5.98 2.75 1.68
C LEU A 117 -5.39 1.48 2.33
N GLY A 118 -4.07 1.39 2.44
CA GLY A 118 -3.40 0.28 3.12
C GLY A 118 -3.69 0.27 4.62
N THR A 119 -3.71 1.45 5.24
CA THR A 119 -4.10 1.67 6.64
C THR A 119 -5.54 1.27 6.89
N ILE A 120 -6.48 1.75 6.07
CA ILE A 120 -7.91 1.42 6.17
C ILE A 120 -8.12 -0.10 6.10
N GLN A 121 -7.54 -0.78 5.10
CA GLN A 121 -7.66 -2.23 4.96
C GLN A 121 -7.10 -2.98 6.19
N GLU A 122 -5.98 -2.52 6.75
CA GLU A 122 -5.41 -3.16 7.93
C GLU A 122 -6.30 -2.97 9.17
N TRP A 123 -6.92 -1.80 9.33
CA TRP A 123 -7.79 -1.52 10.46
C TRP A 123 -9.09 -2.31 10.36
N ILE A 124 -9.69 -2.39 9.18
CA ILE A 124 -10.83 -3.26 8.90
C ILE A 124 -10.46 -4.72 9.21
N ASN A 125 -9.27 -5.16 8.80
CA ASN A 125 -8.81 -6.51 9.11
C ASN A 125 -8.59 -6.75 10.61
N LYS A 126 -8.05 -5.77 11.36
CA LYS A 126 -7.97 -5.84 12.83
C LYS A 126 -9.36 -5.95 13.46
N LEU A 127 -10.33 -5.20 12.92
CA LEU A 127 -11.72 -5.23 13.37
C LEU A 127 -12.36 -6.61 13.08
N GLY A 128 -12.20 -7.14 11.87
CA GLY A 128 -12.68 -8.49 11.51
C GLY A 128 -12.12 -9.59 12.40
N ARG A 129 -10.82 -9.51 12.75
CA ARG A 129 -10.17 -10.43 13.70
C ARG A 129 -10.69 -10.29 15.13
N ARG A 130 -11.07 -9.08 15.55
CA ARG A 130 -11.71 -8.85 16.85
C ARG A 130 -13.10 -9.48 16.90
N PHE A 131 -13.82 -9.52 15.78
CA PHE A 131 -15.08 -10.24 15.63
C PHE A 131 -14.91 -11.73 15.35
N ASN A 132 -13.72 -12.29 15.59
CA ASN A 132 -13.39 -13.71 15.43
C ASN A 132 -13.72 -14.30 14.05
N ARG A 133 -13.66 -13.48 12.98
CA ARG A 133 -13.87 -13.95 11.60
C ARG A 133 -12.66 -14.78 11.13
N PRO A 134 -12.89 -15.91 10.43
CA PRO A 134 -11.81 -16.74 9.92
C PRO A 134 -10.93 -15.93 8.94
N GLN A 135 -9.64 -15.89 9.23
CA GLN A 135 -8.67 -15.22 8.38
C GLN A 135 -8.15 -16.19 7.32
N HIS A 136 -8.36 -15.83 6.07
CA HIS A 136 -7.94 -16.63 4.93
C HIS A 136 -6.58 -16.12 4.43
N GLN A 137 -5.60 -17.02 4.37
CA GLN A 137 -4.35 -16.80 3.66
C GLN A 137 -4.52 -17.32 2.23
N LEU A 138 -3.90 -16.65 1.25
CA LEU A 138 -3.89 -17.19 -0.11
C LEU A 138 -2.97 -18.40 -0.16
N ASP A 139 -3.44 -19.47 -0.83
CA ASP A 139 -2.53 -20.55 -1.21
C ASP A 139 -1.42 -20.02 -2.12
N ASN A 140 -0.24 -20.65 -2.03
CA ASN A 140 0.95 -20.29 -2.79
C ASN A 140 0.71 -20.27 -4.30
N THR A 141 -0.15 -21.16 -4.80
CA THR A 141 -0.49 -21.26 -6.24
C THR A 141 -1.28 -20.03 -6.68
N THR A 142 -2.31 -19.68 -5.93
CA THR A 142 -3.18 -18.53 -6.20
C THR A 142 -2.41 -17.22 -6.05
N ALA A 143 -1.56 -17.11 -5.01
CA ALA A 143 -0.69 -15.95 -4.82
C ALA A 143 0.22 -15.72 -6.04
N LYS A 144 0.89 -16.78 -6.54
CA LYS A 144 1.73 -16.68 -7.75
C LYS A 144 0.94 -16.29 -9.00
N ARG A 145 -0.28 -16.78 -9.16
CA ARG A 145 -1.17 -16.43 -10.30
C ARG A 145 -1.69 -15.00 -10.24
N ALA A 146 -1.87 -14.44 -9.03
CA ALA A 146 -2.32 -13.07 -8.83
C ALA A 146 -1.21 -12.02 -9.06
N ARG A 147 0.06 -12.39 -8.87
CA ARG A 147 1.22 -11.48 -9.05
C ARG A 147 1.28 -10.74 -10.39
N PRO A 148 1.06 -11.35 -11.57
CA PRO A 148 1.11 -10.61 -12.83
C PRO A 148 -0.04 -9.60 -12.99
N VAL A 149 -1.15 -9.73 -12.26
CA VAL A 149 -2.34 -8.90 -12.44
C VAL A 149 -2.05 -7.42 -12.17
N LYS A 150 -1.28 -7.08 -11.12
CA LYS A 150 -0.87 -5.70 -10.84
C LYS A 150 -0.04 -5.08 -11.98
N TRP A 151 0.76 -5.90 -12.68
CA TRP A 151 1.58 -5.45 -13.82
C TRP A 151 0.71 -5.22 -15.06
N LEU A 152 -0.28 -6.08 -15.30
CA LEU A 152 -1.29 -5.89 -16.34
C LEU A 152 -2.12 -4.62 -16.09
N ILE A 153 -2.53 -4.38 -14.84
CA ILE A 153 -3.24 -3.15 -14.45
C ILE A 153 -2.35 -1.92 -14.64
N LEU A 154 -1.08 -1.99 -14.25
CA LEU A 154 -0.13 -0.89 -14.44
C LEU A 154 0.05 -0.57 -15.93
N LEU A 155 0.45 -1.56 -16.75
CA LEU A 155 0.69 -1.35 -18.17
C LEU A 155 -0.58 -0.97 -18.94
N GLY A 156 -1.72 -1.58 -18.61
CA GLY A 156 -3.01 -1.33 -19.24
C GLY A 156 -3.65 -0.02 -18.79
N LEU A 157 -4.09 0.07 -17.53
CA LEU A 157 -4.92 1.19 -17.04
C LEU A 157 -4.10 2.45 -16.72
N VAL A 158 -2.82 2.33 -16.34
CA VAL A 158 -2.01 3.52 -16.00
C VAL A 158 -1.28 4.08 -17.22
N PHE A 159 -0.81 3.23 -18.14
CA PHE A 159 -0.04 3.70 -19.30
C PHE A 159 -0.82 3.63 -20.61
N LEU A 160 -1.26 2.43 -21.03
CA LEU A 160 -1.83 2.21 -22.36
C LEU A 160 -3.11 3.03 -22.61
N VAL A 161 -4.10 2.95 -21.71
CA VAL A 161 -5.39 3.64 -21.92
C VAL A 161 -5.24 5.18 -21.94
N PRO A 162 -4.50 5.82 -21.03
CA PRO A 162 -4.24 7.27 -21.12
C PRO A 162 -3.54 7.69 -22.41
N ILE A 163 -2.56 6.91 -22.91
CA ILE A 163 -1.90 7.19 -24.20
C ILE A 163 -2.93 7.13 -25.33
N LEU A 164 -3.75 6.07 -25.38
CA LEU A 164 -4.78 5.92 -26.43
C LEU A 164 -5.82 7.03 -26.38
N ALA A 165 -6.19 7.51 -25.19
CA ALA A 165 -7.08 8.65 -25.00
C ALA A 165 -6.43 9.98 -25.45
N GLY A 166 -5.10 10.10 -25.34
CA GLY A 166 -4.36 11.26 -25.86
C GLY A 166 -4.13 11.22 -27.36
N MET A 167 -4.06 10.03 -27.95
CA MET A 167 -4.01 9.84 -29.40
C MET A 167 -5.36 10.07 -30.10
N GLY A 168 -6.44 10.31 -29.33
CA GLY A 168 -7.79 10.49 -29.85
C GLY A 168 -8.50 9.19 -30.27
N ILE A 169 -7.91 8.02 -29.98
CA ILE A 169 -8.50 6.70 -30.29
C ILE A 169 -9.56 6.34 -29.24
N ALA A 170 -9.33 6.72 -27.97
CA ALA A 170 -10.28 6.53 -26.88
C ALA A 170 -10.91 7.86 -26.44
N PRO A 171 -12.12 7.84 -25.83
CA PRO A 171 -12.74 9.05 -25.31
C PRO A 171 -11.84 9.76 -24.29
N HIS A 172 -11.76 11.09 -24.35
CA HIS A 172 -10.98 11.88 -23.37
C HIS A 172 -11.46 11.70 -21.92
N SER A 173 -12.69 11.21 -21.70
CA SER A 173 -13.17 10.82 -20.37
C SER A 173 -12.39 9.65 -19.75
N MET A 174 -11.64 8.88 -20.55
CA MET A 174 -10.73 7.81 -20.11
C MET A 174 -9.28 8.29 -19.98
N GLY A 175 -9.05 9.57 -19.68
CA GLY A 175 -7.71 10.09 -19.40
C GLY A 175 -7.08 9.52 -18.12
N ASN A 176 -7.88 9.26 -17.08
CA ASN A 176 -7.42 8.78 -15.76
C ASN A 176 -8.15 7.51 -15.27
N PRO A 177 -8.22 6.44 -16.08
CA PRO A 177 -9.15 5.32 -15.86
C PRO A 177 -8.83 4.54 -14.58
N TYR A 178 -7.55 4.35 -14.24
CA TYR A 178 -7.18 3.74 -12.97
C TYR A 178 -7.67 4.56 -11.77
N CYS A 179 -7.50 5.88 -11.78
CA CYS A 179 -7.92 6.73 -10.65
C CYS A 179 -9.44 6.81 -10.53
N ASP A 180 -10.17 6.66 -11.63
CA ASP A 180 -11.63 6.53 -11.60
C ASP A 180 -12.10 5.20 -10.98
N ILE A 181 -11.37 4.10 -11.19
CA ILE A 181 -11.65 2.76 -10.64
C ILE A 181 -11.12 2.57 -9.21
N CYS A 182 -10.08 3.30 -8.82
CA CYS A 182 -9.32 3.03 -7.59
C CYS A 182 -10.21 3.09 -6.33
N PRO A 183 -10.23 2.05 -5.48
CA PRO A 183 -11.07 2.03 -4.29
C PRO A 183 -10.63 3.04 -3.23
N SER A 184 -9.42 3.59 -3.32
CA SER A 184 -9.03 4.71 -2.47
C SER A 184 -9.92 5.92 -2.67
N ARG A 185 -10.47 6.14 -3.88
CA ARG A 185 -11.35 7.26 -4.21
C ARG A 185 -12.54 7.29 -3.26
N ILE A 186 -13.32 6.22 -3.27
CA ILE A 186 -14.53 6.13 -2.44
C ILE A 186 -14.16 5.96 -0.96
N ALA A 187 -13.11 5.19 -0.63
CA ALA A 187 -12.73 4.95 0.75
C ALA A 187 -12.25 6.21 1.49
N THR A 188 -11.48 7.09 0.85
CA THR A 188 -11.02 8.33 1.49
C THR A 188 -12.09 9.41 1.49
N THR A 189 -12.89 9.55 0.42
CA THR A 189 -13.97 10.55 0.40
C THR A 189 -15.08 10.24 1.39
N LEU A 190 -15.38 8.95 1.61
CA LEU A 190 -16.33 8.55 2.65
C LEU A 190 -15.81 8.88 4.05
N LEU A 191 -14.49 8.84 4.25
CA LEU A 191 -13.86 9.19 5.52
C LEU A 191 -13.93 10.70 5.80
N THR A 192 -13.92 11.53 4.74
CA THR A 192 -14.10 12.99 4.84
C THR A 192 -15.57 13.41 4.85
N GLY A 193 -16.50 12.47 4.73
CA GLY A 193 -17.93 12.71 4.79
C GLY A 193 -18.56 13.14 3.46
N ASP A 194 -17.85 12.97 2.34
CA ASP A 194 -18.36 13.29 0.99
C ASP A 194 -18.86 12.01 0.28
N PRO A 195 -20.20 11.81 0.18
CA PRO A 195 -20.78 10.66 -0.50
C PRO A 195 -20.87 10.82 -2.03
N GLU A 196 -20.51 11.98 -2.61
CA GLU A 196 -20.68 12.26 -4.05
C GLU A 196 -19.99 11.21 -4.93
N GLN A 197 -18.86 10.67 -4.47
CA GLN A 197 -18.07 9.71 -5.26
C GLN A 197 -18.69 8.32 -5.35
N ILE A 198 -19.70 8.00 -4.51
CA ILE A 198 -20.47 6.76 -4.60
C ILE A 198 -21.51 6.83 -5.72
N ALA A 199 -21.96 8.05 -6.07
CA ALA A 199 -22.95 8.24 -7.13
C ALA A 199 -22.40 7.83 -8.50
N LEU A 200 -23.26 7.22 -9.33
CA LEU A 200 -22.91 6.82 -10.69
C LEU A 200 -22.81 8.07 -11.59
N LYS A 201 -21.65 8.27 -12.23
CA LYS A 201 -21.43 9.38 -13.19
C LYS A 201 -22.15 9.07 -14.51
N GLN A 202 -23.27 9.75 -14.76
CA GLN A 202 -24.08 9.59 -16.00
C GLN A 202 -23.61 10.44 -17.19
N THR A 203 -22.42 11.04 -17.13
CA THR A 203 -21.93 11.94 -18.19
C THR A 203 -21.59 11.23 -19.51
N SER A 204 -21.19 9.95 -19.44
CA SER A 204 -20.91 9.11 -20.61
C SER A 204 -21.05 7.63 -20.23
N THR A 205 -21.31 6.75 -21.21
CA THR A 205 -21.36 5.30 -20.97
C THR A 205 -20.06 4.78 -20.33
N GLY A 206 -18.91 5.30 -20.77
CA GLY A 206 -17.60 4.93 -20.22
C GLY A 206 -17.45 5.33 -18.75
N SER A 207 -17.80 6.57 -18.38
CA SER A 207 -17.72 7.02 -16.98
C SER A 207 -18.70 6.29 -16.07
N MET A 208 -19.87 5.91 -16.59
CA MET A 208 -20.87 5.15 -15.85
C MET A 208 -20.33 3.75 -15.51
N ILE A 209 -19.75 3.05 -16.49
CA ILE A 209 -19.14 1.73 -16.30
C ILE A 209 -17.96 1.82 -15.32
N LEU A 210 -17.08 2.80 -15.47
CA LEU A 210 -15.93 2.99 -14.58
C LEU A 210 -16.37 3.26 -13.14
N SER A 211 -17.38 4.12 -12.93
CA SER A 211 -17.96 4.36 -11.59
C SER A 211 -18.61 3.11 -11.01
N ALA A 212 -19.31 2.30 -11.80
CA ALA A 212 -19.91 1.05 -11.34
C ALA A 212 -18.83 0.04 -10.92
N ILE A 213 -17.76 -0.09 -11.69
CA ILE A 213 -16.60 -0.92 -11.36
C ILE A 213 -15.92 -0.42 -10.09
N ALA A 214 -15.75 0.90 -9.93
CA ALA A 214 -15.16 1.50 -8.74
C ALA A 214 -15.96 1.16 -7.47
N ASN A 215 -17.29 1.26 -7.53
CA ASN A 215 -18.18 0.89 -6.43
C ASN A 215 -18.07 -0.60 -6.09
N LEU A 216 -18.10 -1.47 -7.09
CA LEU A 216 -17.97 -2.92 -6.90
C LEU A 216 -16.61 -3.30 -6.32
N LEU A 217 -15.53 -2.70 -6.83
CA LEU A 217 -14.17 -2.94 -6.37
C LEU A 217 -13.95 -2.41 -4.95
N THR A 218 -14.55 -1.28 -4.60
CA THR A 218 -14.52 -0.73 -3.23
C THR A 218 -15.27 -1.65 -2.28
N GLY A 219 -16.49 -2.07 -2.63
CA GLY A 219 -17.26 -3.04 -1.84
C GLY A 219 -16.49 -4.34 -1.62
N PHE A 220 -15.93 -4.92 -2.69
CA PHE A 220 -15.07 -6.10 -2.61
C PHE A 220 -13.85 -5.88 -1.73
N THR A 221 -13.20 -4.72 -1.82
CA THR A 221 -12.01 -4.39 -1.01
C THR A 221 -12.35 -4.27 0.47
N LEU A 222 -13.44 -3.57 0.82
CA LEU A 222 -13.84 -3.36 2.21
C LEU A 222 -14.35 -4.65 2.85
N ILE A 223 -15.19 -5.42 2.16
CA ILE A 223 -15.68 -6.71 2.62
C ILE A 223 -14.52 -7.72 2.68
N GLY A 224 -13.71 -7.79 1.62
CA GLY A 224 -12.54 -8.65 1.55
C GLY A 224 -11.52 -8.35 2.64
N ALA A 225 -11.35 -7.09 3.04
CA ALA A 225 -10.44 -6.71 4.12
C ALA A 225 -10.81 -7.29 5.49
N LEU A 226 -12.09 -7.66 5.72
CA LEU A 226 -12.51 -8.34 6.96
C LEU A 226 -11.97 -9.77 7.04
N ALA A 227 -11.90 -10.47 5.90
CA ALA A 227 -11.53 -11.89 5.82
C ALA A 227 -10.07 -12.12 5.37
N MET A 228 -9.49 -11.20 4.62
CA MET A 228 -8.14 -11.26 4.08
C MET A 228 -7.34 -10.01 4.43
N ARG A 229 -6.04 -10.18 4.63
CA ARG A 229 -5.13 -9.05 4.89
C ARG A 229 -4.81 -8.34 3.59
N GLN A 230 -5.18 -7.06 3.50
CA GLN A 230 -4.79 -6.15 2.41
C GLN A 230 -5.07 -6.71 1.00
N PRO A 231 -6.32 -7.11 0.66
CA PRO A 231 -6.64 -7.74 -0.62
C PRO A 231 -6.32 -6.84 -1.82
N PHE A 232 -6.63 -5.54 -1.75
CA PHE A 232 -6.39 -4.62 -2.87
C PHE A 232 -4.90 -4.31 -3.05
N CYS A 233 -4.12 -4.28 -1.96
CA CYS A 233 -2.68 -4.02 -2.06
C CYS A 233 -1.96 -5.05 -2.94
N ARG A 234 -2.50 -6.27 -3.09
CA ARG A 234 -1.95 -7.35 -3.94
C ARG A 234 -2.09 -7.07 -5.44
N ILE A 235 -3.14 -6.34 -5.83
CA ILE A 235 -3.44 -5.99 -7.24
C ILE A 235 -3.13 -4.52 -7.57
N CYS A 236 -2.72 -3.73 -6.57
CA CYS A 236 -2.49 -2.31 -6.72
C CYS A 236 -1.30 -2.02 -7.66
N PRO A 237 -1.48 -1.25 -8.76
CA PRO A 237 -0.40 -0.89 -9.68
C PRO A 237 0.66 -0.01 -9.03
N MET A 238 0.31 0.74 -7.98
CA MET A 238 1.29 1.51 -7.20
C MET A 238 2.33 0.59 -6.55
N LEU A 239 1.94 -0.61 -6.11
CA LEU A 239 2.89 -1.58 -5.56
C LEU A 239 3.80 -2.15 -6.66
N ALA A 240 3.27 -2.37 -7.87
CA ALA A 240 4.05 -2.81 -9.03
C ALA A 240 5.08 -1.75 -9.45
N MET A 241 4.65 -0.49 -9.51
CA MET A 241 5.53 0.64 -9.81
C MET A 241 6.66 0.74 -8.78
N ASN A 242 6.35 0.58 -7.48
CA ASN A 242 7.35 0.57 -6.40
C ASN A 242 8.28 -0.65 -6.47
N ALA A 243 7.83 -1.74 -7.10
CA ALA A 243 8.66 -2.92 -7.33
C ALA A 243 9.74 -2.68 -8.39
N THR A 244 9.46 -1.89 -9.43
CA THR A 244 10.44 -1.49 -10.45
C THR A 244 11.58 -0.68 -9.83
N PHE A 245 11.27 0.25 -8.93
CA PHE A 245 12.27 1.12 -8.29
C PHE A 245 12.85 0.55 -6.98
N ARG A 246 12.64 -0.75 -6.68
CA ARG A 246 13.09 -1.38 -5.43
C ARG A 246 14.60 -1.31 -5.19
N HIS A 247 15.38 -1.16 -6.27
CA HIS A 247 16.84 -1.09 -6.20
C HIS A 247 17.35 0.32 -5.88
N LEU A 248 16.52 1.35 -6.13
CA LEU A 248 16.84 2.75 -5.87
C LEU A 248 16.47 3.19 -4.44
N SER A 249 15.55 2.47 -3.77
CA SER A 249 15.08 2.85 -2.44
C SER A 249 16.14 2.66 -1.35
N LEU A 250 16.31 3.67 -0.50
CA LEU A 250 17.16 3.64 0.70
C LEU A 250 16.63 2.65 1.74
N THR A 251 15.31 2.49 1.82
CA THR A 251 14.66 1.49 2.68
C THR A 251 14.78 0.10 2.07
N ARG A 252 15.34 -0.84 2.84
CA ARG A 252 15.45 -2.24 2.41
C ARG A 252 15.31 -3.21 3.58
N LEU A 253 14.78 -4.39 3.27
CA LEU A 253 14.77 -5.52 4.18
C LEU A 253 15.95 -6.44 3.84
N VAL A 254 16.72 -6.81 4.86
CA VAL A 254 17.85 -7.75 4.73
C VAL A 254 17.61 -8.90 5.69
N LYS A 255 17.70 -10.12 5.17
CA LYS A 255 17.66 -11.34 5.97
C LYS A 255 19.04 -11.99 5.95
N ILE A 256 19.64 -12.16 7.12
CA ILE A 256 20.90 -12.90 7.28
C ILE A 256 20.61 -14.39 7.23
N GLU A 257 21.52 -15.17 6.67
CA GLU A 257 21.40 -16.63 6.61
C GLU A 257 21.62 -17.25 7.99
N ASN A 258 20.79 -18.24 8.31
CA ASN A 258 20.85 -18.97 9.57
C ASN A 258 20.16 -20.32 9.38
N GLU A 259 20.76 -21.39 9.89
CA GLU A 259 20.28 -22.77 9.81
C GLU A 259 18.86 -22.98 10.35
N LYS A 260 18.43 -22.14 11.30
CA LYS A 260 17.08 -22.20 11.87
C LYS A 260 15.99 -21.69 10.92
N CYS A 261 16.35 -20.94 9.88
CA CYS A 261 15.39 -20.30 9.01
C CYS A 261 14.49 -21.31 8.31
N ASP A 262 15.04 -22.41 7.78
CA ASP A 262 14.31 -23.40 6.98
C ASP A 262 13.31 -24.24 7.77
N LYS A 263 13.42 -24.27 9.10
CA LYS A 263 12.55 -25.04 10.01
C LYS A 263 11.44 -24.20 10.64
N CYS A 264 11.52 -22.87 10.53
CA CYS A 264 10.72 -21.95 11.34
C CYS A 264 9.41 -21.53 10.65
N GLY A 265 9.48 -21.00 9.42
CA GLY A 265 8.31 -20.56 8.64
C GLY A 265 7.46 -19.42 9.24
N ILE A 266 7.79 -18.90 10.42
CA ILE A 266 6.96 -17.88 11.12
C ILE A 266 6.87 -16.57 10.31
N CYS A 267 7.94 -16.20 9.61
CA CYS A 267 7.96 -14.99 8.78
C CYS A 267 6.92 -15.01 7.65
N THR A 268 6.63 -16.18 7.07
CA THR A 268 5.59 -16.35 6.04
C THR A 268 4.21 -16.16 6.65
N LYS A 269 3.91 -16.80 7.79
CA LYS A 269 2.63 -16.66 8.50
C LYS A 269 2.35 -15.23 8.97
N ALA A 270 3.40 -14.53 9.40
CA ALA A 270 3.33 -13.14 9.85
C ALA A 270 3.18 -12.13 8.70
N CYS A 271 3.47 -12.53 7.45
CA CYS A 271 3.42 -11.64 6.30
C CYS A 271 1.96 -11.32 5.93
N PRO A 272 1.56 -10.05 5.78
CA PRO A 272 0.21 -9.72 5.32
C PRO A 272 -0.01 -9.98 3.82
N MET A 273 1.09 -10.11 3.07
CA MET A 273 1.08 -10.31 1.62
C MET A 273 1.30 -11.77 1.21
N ASP A 274 1.30 -12.71 2.17
CA ASP A 274 1.45 -14.16 1.94
C ASP A 274 2.64 -14.49 1.01
N ILE A 275 3.84 -13.98 1.35
CA ILE A 275 5.07 -14.13 0.55
C ILE A 275 5.83 -15.37 1.05
N PRO A 276 5.77 -16.54 0.37
CA PRO A 276 6.46 -17.75 0.83
C PRO A 276 7.98 -17.68 0.69
N GLU A 277 8.49 -16.88 -0.25
CA GLU A 277 9.92 -16.83 -0.56
C GLU A 277 10.76 -16.29 0.61
N ILE A 278 10.16 -15.53 1.53
CA ILE A 278 10.86 -15.00 2.70
C ILE A 278 11.35 -16.10 3.65
N HIS A 279 10.76 -17.29 3.59
CA HIS A 279 11.17 -18.44 4.39
C HIS A 279 12.53 -18.99 3.93
N HIS A 280 12.69 -19.20 2.61
CA HIS A 280 13.82 -19.95 2.03
C HIS A 280 14.88 -19.06 1.36
N ARG A 281 14.55 -17.82 0.99
CA ARG A 281 15.52 -16.89 0.40
C ARG A 281 16.21 -16.07 1.48
N HIS A 282 17.45 -15.66 1.18
CA HIS A 282 18.31 -14.87 2.07
C HIS A 282 18.86 -13.62 1.36
N GLY A 283 19.50 -12.75 2.13
CA GLY A 283 20.08 -11.51 1.65
C GLY A 283 19.04 -10.55 1.08
N ARG A 284 19.36 -9.96 -0.08
CA ARG A 284 18.46 -9.07 -0.84
C ARG A 284 17.32 -9.81 -1.54
N GLN A 285 17.46 -11.12 -1.76
CA GLN A 285 16.48 -11.94 -2.47
C GLN A 285 15.35 -12.46 -1.56
N ALA A 286 15.52 -12.37 -0.24
CA ALA A 286 14.46 -12.61 0.74
C ALA A 286 13.25 -11.67 0.59
N PHE A 287 13.44 -10.59 -0.17
CA PHE A 287 12.48 -9.53 -0.38
C PHE A 287 11.87 -9.61 -1.78
N ASN A 288 10.61 -10.03 -1.86
CA ASN A 288 9.89 -10.15 -3.12
C ASN A 288 9.32 -8.79 -3.60
N GLU A 289 8.88 -8.72 -4.85
CA GLU A 289 8.22 -7.55 -5.43
C GLU A 289 6.96 -7.11 -4.67
N ASP A 290 6.20 -8.05 -4.12
CA ASP A 290 4.96 -7.78 -3.37
C ASP A 290 5.17 -7.23 -1.94
N CYS A 291 6.41 -7.19 -1.45
CA CYS A 291 6.63 -6.82 -0.05
C CYS A 291 6.38 -5.32 0.17
N THR A 292 5.46 -5.01 1.09
CA THR A 292 5.09 -3.64 1.50
C THR A 292 6.01 -3.05 2.57
N LEU A 293 7.11 -3.73 2.90
CA LEU A 293 8.11 -3.29 3.89
C LEU A 293 7.50 -2.91 5.26
N CYS A 294 6.42 -3.58 5.65
CA CYS A 294 5.67 -3.32 6.89
C CYS A 294 6.42 -3.72 8.17
N GLY A 295 7.46 -4.56 8.07
CA GLY A 295 8.31 -4.96 9.19
C GLY A 295 7.75 -6.05 10.11
N ARG A 296 6.54 -6.59 9.87
CA ARG A 296 5.95 -7.66 10.72
C ARG A 296 6.83 -8.90 10.82
N CYS A 297 7.50 -9.29 9.74
CA CYS A 297 8.41 -10.45 9.77
C CYS A 297 9.59 -10.26 10.74
N ALA A 298 10.09 -9.03 10.91
CA ALA A 298 11.15 -8.72 11.85
C ALA A 298 10.66 -8.74 13.31
N GLU A 299 9.38 -8.42 13.57
CA GLU A 299 8.78 -8.49 14.90
C GLU A 299 8.54 -9.93 15.38
N PHE A 300 8.13 -10.80 14.46
CA PHE A 300 7.78 -12.19 14.76
C PHE A 300 8.95 -13.16 14.57
N CYS A 301 10.15 -12.67 14.27
CA CYS A 301 11.35 -13.49 14.20
C CYS A 301 11.89 -13.74 15.62
N PRO A 302 12.01 -15.01 16.07
CA PRO A 302 12.45 -15.34 17.42
C PRO A 302 13.96 -15.20 17.66
N ASP A 303 14.74 -15.15 16.58
CA ASP A 303 16.20 -15.05 16.64
C ASP A 303 16.68 -13.61 16.45
N ASP A 304 17.73 -13.26 17.17
CA ASP A 304 18.32 -11.92 17.18
C ASP A 304 19.09 -11.64 15.89
N GLY A 305 18.93 -10.44 15.33
CA GLY A 305 19.77 -9.95 14.23
C GLY A 305 19.46 -10.49 12.83
N ILE A 306 18.62 -11.53 12.70
CA ILE A 306 18.37 -12.20 11.41
C ILE A 306 17.66 -11.29 10.41
N ILE A 307 16.54 -10.66 10.80
CA ILE A 307 15.76 -9.82 9.88
C ILE A 307 15.94 -8.36 10.28
N GLN A 308 16.48 -7.57 9.35
CA GLN A 308 16.79 -6.17 9.57
C GLN A 308 16.09 -5.28 8.54
N VAL A 309 15.45 -4.22 9.02
CA VAL A 309 14.96 -3.12 8.19
C VAL A 309 16.01 -2.01 8.23
N LYS A 310 16.69 -1.79 7.10
CA LYS A 310 17.74 -0.78 6.94
C LYS A 310 17.24 0.43 6.17
N PHE A 311 17.73 1.61 6.55
CA PHE A 311 17.60 2.86 5.80
C PHE A 311 19.01 3.31 5.42
N GLY A 312 19.41 3.08 4.17
CA GLY A 312 20.79 3.25 3.72
C GLY A 312 21.77 2.36 4.51
N PRO A 313 22.79 2.94 5.18
CA PRO A 313 23.73 2.19 6.02
C PRO A 313 23.17 1.86 7.42
N PHE A 314 22.15 2.58 7.89
CA PHE A 314 21.66 2.46 9.27
C PHE A 314 20.60 1.37 9.40
N ALA A 315 20.71 0.53 10.44
CA ALA A 315 19.66 -0.42 10.81
C ALA A 315 18.59 0.29 11.67
N LEU A 316 17.42 0.55 11.08
CA LEU A 316 16.30 1.16 11.81
C LEU A 316 15.74 0.18 12.85
N PHE A 317 15.51 -1.06 12.41
CA PHE A 317 14.95 -2.13 13.22
C PHE A 317 15.64 -3.46 12.90
N SER A 318 15.82 -4.29 13.93
CA SER A 318 16.38 -5.62 13.84
C SER A 318 15.53 -6.57 14.67
N SER A 319 15.36 -7.80 14.19
CA SER A 319 14.73 -8.86 14.97
C SER A 319 15.46 -9.06 16.29
N ARG A 320 14.67 -9.29 17.33
CA ARG A 320 15.15 -9.57 18.68
C ARG A 320 14.21 -10.54 19.39
N ARG A 321 14.76 -11.47 20.16
CA ARG A 321 13.99 -12.49 20.88
C ARG A 321 13.02 -11.91 21.90
N ASP A 322 13.40 -10.82 22.56
CA ASP A 322 12.53 -10.15 23.54
C ASP A 322 11.32 -9.49 22.89
N TYR A 323 11.51 -8.91 21.69
CA TYR A 323 10.42 -8.37 20.89
C TYR A 323 9.43 -9.47 20.50
N TYR A 324 9.94 -10.62 20.04
CA TYR A 324 9.11 -11.78 19.73
C TYR A 324 8.27 -12.24 20.94
N LYS A 325 8.90 -12.42 22.11
CA LYS A 325 8.20 -12.84 23.35
C LYS A 325 7.09 -11.86 23.73
N ASN A 326 7.35 -10.56 23.66
CA ASN A 326 6.36 -9.54 23.98
C ASN A 326 5.23 -9.50 22.95
N ARG A 327 5.54 -9.69 21.66
CA ARG A 327 4.55 -9.63 20.59
C ARG A 327 3.59 -10.82 20.62
N VAL A 328 4.12 -12.02 20.81
CA VAL A 328 3.35 -13.28 20.85
C VAL A 328 2.41 -13.36 22.07
N LYS A 329 2.62 -12.55 23.12
CA LYS A 329 1.66 -12.42 24.23
C LYS A 329 0.37 -11.69 23.80
N VAL A 330 0.47 -10.78 22.82
CA VAL A 330 -0.65 -9.93 22.38
C VAL A 330 -1.33 -10.51 21.14
N GLU A 331 -0.55 -10.93 20.14
CA GLU A 331 -1.05 -11.34 18.83
C GLU A 331 -0.28 -12.56 18.32
N SER A 332 -0.98 -13.55 17.75
CA SER A 332 -0.32 -14.68 17.08
C SER A 332 0.35 -14.22 15.77
N PRO A 333 1.30 -15.00 15.21
CA PRO A 333 1.85 -14.75 13.87
C PRO A 333 0.74 -14.67 12.79
N ASP A 334 -0.27 -15.54 12.91
CA ASP A 334 -1.48 -15.53 12.07
C ASP A 334 -2.41 -14.35 12.34
N GLY A 335 -2.03 -13.48 13.28
CA GLY A 335 -2.64 -12.18 13.52
C GLY A 335 -3.83 -12.23 14.44
N MET A 336 -4.21 -13.40 14.95
CA MET A 336 -5.32 -13.53 15.88
C MET A 336 -4.93 -12.89 17.21
N PRO A 337 -5.76 -11.99 17.76
CA PRO A 337 -5.51 -11.48 19.10
C PRO A 337 -5.62 -12.65 20.08
N LYS A 338 -4.64 -12.81 20.98
CA LYS A 338 -4.80 -13.79 22.05
C LYS A 338 -5.84 -13.25 23.04
N PRO A 339 -6.79 -14.09 23.52
CA PRO A 339 -7.70 -13.66 24.56
C PRO A 339 -6.88 -13.21 25.76
N LEU A 340 -7.12 -11.99 26.23
CA LEU A 340 -6.60 -11.54 27.51
C LEU A 340 -7.05 -12.57 28.56
N LYS A 341 -6.14 -13.01 29.46
CA LYS A 341 -6.40 -14.06 30.47
C LYS A 341 -7.68 -13.86 31.30
N PHE A 342 -8.30 -12.68 31.26
CA PHE A 342 -9.56 -12.34 31.92
C PHE A 342 -10.83 -12.82 31.20
N VAL A 343 -10.76 -13.21 29.91
CA VAL A 343 -11.91 -13.79 29.21
C VAL A 343 -11.77 -15.30 29.31
N ARG A 344 -12.53 -15.91 30.23
CA ARG A 344 -12.70 -17.37 30.35
C ARG A 344 -12.94 -17.96 28.96
N LYS A 345 -12.23 -19.05 28.66
CA LYS A 345 -12.51 -19.92 27.50
C LYS A 345 -14.02 -20.19 27.44
N PRO A 346 -14.70 -20.02 26.30
CA PRO A 346 -15.91 -20.78 26.07
C PRO A 346 -15.54 -22.26 26.09
N VAL A 347 -16.31 -23.02 26.88
CA VAL A 347 -16.20 -24.47 27.02
C VAL A 347 -16.29 -25.09 25.64
N SER A 348 -15.30 -25.91 25.28
CA SER A 348 -15.39 -26.81 24.14
C SER A 348 -16.53 -27.79 24.44
N HIS A 349 -17.63 -27.70 23.68
CA HIS A 349 -18.54 -28.83 23.59
C HIS A 349 -17.75 -29.99 23.00
N GLY A 350 -17.57 -31.02 23.83
CA GLY A 350 -16.98 -32.28 23.42
C GLY A 350 -17.85 -32.92 22.35
N ASP A 351 -17.15 -33.52 21.39
CA ASP A 351 -17.72 -34.51 20.49
C ASP A 351 -18.44 -35.58 21.34
N ALA A 352 -19.73 -35.73 21.10
CA ALA A 352 -20.55 -36.81 21.63
C ALA A 352 -21.24 -37.47 20.44
N GLY A 353 -21.00 -38.78 20.28
CA GLY A 353 -21.72 -39.66 19.36
C GLY A 353 -20.90 -40.09 18.16
#